data_AF-A0A4R3EGI7-F1
#
_entry.id   AF-A0A4R3EGI7-F1
#
_cell.length_a   1.000
_cell.length_b   1.000
_cell.length_c   1.000
_cell.angle_alpha   90.00
_cell.angle_beta   90.00
_cell.angle_gamma   90.00
#
_symmetry.space_group_name_H-M   'P 1'
#
loop_
_entity.id
_entity.type
_entity.pdbx_description
1 polymer ?
#
loop_
_entity_poly.entity_id
_entity_poly.type
_entity_poly.pdbx_seq_one_letter_code
_entity_poly.pdbx_strand_id
1 'polypeptide(L)'
;MQTIGITRLALVASTILGASFAATLAAPAGTLAVLSGDHTLTMVDTATQKAGKSIEVTGIGGKIAGIDVRPADGLLYALGGDGTIYTVDLASGKATIKSKMDTVLAAGTMATVDFNPAADRLRVIGADGTNLRVNVDDGKTMVDGKLKFAETDMHKGEVPMVVAGAYSNSVKGTKETALYDIDGKIGGLLKQAPPNDGVLGAIGKLGVTPKAVAFDIETGSDGSNTGWLLADGALHKVDLASGKATMIGKVNGLKSPARDAAALPAM
;
A
#
# COMPACT_ATOMS: atom_id res chain seq x y z
N MET A 1 -36.42 -79.98 8.25
CA MET A 1 -35.17 -80.02 7.47
C MET A 1 -35.11 -78.77 6.60
N GLN A 2 -34.37 -77.76 7.03
CA GLN A 2 -33.76 -76.77 6.14
C GLN A 2 -32.61 -76.12 6.91
N THR A 3 -31.40 -76.46 6.49
CA THR A 3 -30.12 -75.96 6.99
C THR A 3 -29.82 -74.63 6.31
N ILE A 4 -29.58 -73.57 7.10
CA ILE A 4 -29.11 -72.28 6.60
C ILE A 4 -27.60 -72.21 6.88
N GLY A 5 -26.81 -72.19 5.81
CA GLY A 5 -25.36 -72.09 5.83
C GLY A 5 -24.89 -70.67 6.17
N ILE A 6 -23.82 -70.58 6.97
CA ILE A 6 -23.16 -69.34 7.32
C ILE A 6 -22.00 -69.14 6.33
N THR A 7 -22.12 -68.16 5.43
CA THR A 7 -21.02 -67.74 4.56
C THR A 7 -20.39 -66.47 5.14
N ARG A 8 -19.10 -66.58 5.51
CA ARG A 8 -18.28 -65.45 5.98
C ARG A 8 -17.91 -64.56 4.80
N LEU A 9 -18.25 -63.28 4.84
CA LEU A 9 -17.78 -62.27 3.91
C LEU A 9 -16.71 -61.42 4.60
N ALA A 10 -15.45 -61.59 4.19
CA ALA A 10 -14.33 -60.73 4.60
C ALA A 10 -14.34 -59.48 3.73
N LEU A 11 -14.53 -58.30 4.33
CA LEU A 11 -14.45 -57.02 3.65
C LEU A 11 -13.02 -56.50 3.74
N VAL A 12 -12.28 -56.52 2.64
CA VAL A 12 -10.98 -55.86 2.51
C VAL A 12 -11.23 -54.40 2.17
N ALA A 13 -11.00 -53.49 3.12
CA ALA A 13 -11.04 -52.05 2.89
C ALA A 13 -9.67 -51.59 2.36
N SER A 14 -9.59 -51.27 1.07
CA SER A 14 -8.42 -50.63 0.46
C SER A 14 -8.54 -49.11 0.62
N THR A 15 -7.71 -48.52 1.47
CA THR A 15 -7.55 -47.06 1.60
C THR A 15 -6.68 -46.53 0.46
N ILE A 16 -7.29 -45.80 -0.48
CA ILE A 16 -6.57 -45.03 -1.48
C ILE A 16 -6.13 -43.71 -0.81
N LEU A 17 -4.83 -43.56 -0.61
CA LEU A 17 -4.22 -42.31 -0.14
C LEU A 17 -4.22 -41.30 -1.31
N GLY A 18 -5.19 -40.40 -1.35
CA GLY A 18 -5.22 -39.29 -2.30
C GLY A 18 -4.18 -38.24 -1.90
N ALA A 19 -3.08 -38.14 -2.66
CA ALA A 19 -2.15 -37.03 -2.54
C ALA A 19 -2.79 -35.78 -3.17
N SER A 20 -3.33 -34.90 -2.34
CA SER A 20 -3.81 -33.58 -2.76
C SER A 20 -2.60 -32.72 -3.13
N PHE A 21 -2.33 -32.57 -4.43
CA PHE A 21 -1.46 -31.50 -4.91
C PHE A 21 -2.14 -30.16 -4.65
N ALA A 22 -1.74 -29.46 -3.59
CA ALA A 22 -2.03 -28.04 -3.47
C ALA A 22 -1.24 -27.34 -4.59
N ALA A 23 -1.92 -27.03 -5.70
CA ALA A 23 -1.39 -26.11 -6.67
C ALA A 23 -1.19 -24.78 -5.96
N THR A 24 0.06 -24.40 -5.70
CA THR A 24 0.38 -23.03 -5.31
C THR A 24 0.01 -22.15 -6.50
N LEU A 25 -1.16 -21.52 -6.45
CA LEU A 25 -1.49 -20.41 -7.33
C LEU A 25 -0.35 -19.40 -7.21
N ALA A 26 0.39 -19.19 -8.30
CA ALA A 26 1.34 -18.10 -8.36
C ALA A 26 0.58 -16.82 -8.01
N ALA A 27 1.08 -16.06 -7.04
CA ALA A 27 0.52 -14.75 -6.74
C ALA A 27 0.52 -13.92 -8.04
N PRO A 28 -0.54 -13.14 -8.32
CA PRO A 28 -0.51 -12.23 -9.46
C PRO A 28 0.76 -11.37 -9.39
N ALA A 29 1.46 -11.28 -10.51
CA ALA A 29 2.72 -10.56 -10.60
C ALA A 29 2.43 -9.06 -10.68
N GLY A 30 2.81 -8.34 -9.62
CA GLY A 30 2.72 -6.89 -9.53
C GLY A 30 4.08 -6.23 -9.65
N THR A 31 4.08 -4.93 -9.95
CA THR A 31 5.29 -4.10 -9.88
C THR A 31 5.05 -2.92 -8.96
N LEU A 32 5.95 -2.71 -8.01
CA LEU A 32 5.97 -1.51 -7.17
C LEU A 32 7.05 -0.56 -7.67
N ALA A 33 6.72 0.71 -7.89
CA ALA A 33 7.69 1.79 -7.93
C ALA A 33 8.06 2.15 -6.49
N VAL A 34 9.30 1.88 -6.08
CA VAL A 34 9.78 2.16 -4.72
C VAL A 34 10.60 3.44 -4.72
N LEU A 35 10.19 4.43 -3.92
CA LEU A 35 10.93 5.65 -3.66
C LEU A 35 11.97 5.42 -2.56
N SER A 36 13.21 5.82 -2.83
CA SER A 36 14.32 5.76 -1.89
C SER A 36 15.24 6.97 -2.05
N GLY A 37 16.07 7.24 -1.03
CA GLY A 37 16.91 8.45 -1.02
C GLY A 37 16.07 9.71 -1.14
N ASP A 38 16.53 10.69 -1.91
CA ASP A 38 15.81 11.94 -2.12
C ASP A 38 14.95 11.93 -3.40
N HIS A 39 15.39 11.22 -4.46
CA HIS A 39 14.74 11.24 -5.78
C HIS A 39 14.95 9.93 -6.58
N THR A 40 15.19 8.78 -5.92
CA THR A 40 15.47 7.52 -6.64
C THR A 40 14.25 6.62 -6.66
N LEU A 41 13.82 6.23 -7.86
CA LEU A 41 12.81 5.19 -8.06
C LEU A 41 13.48 3.86 -8.40
N THR A 42 12.97 2.77 -7.84
CA THR A 42 13.39 1.41 -8.20
C THR A 42 12.16 0.53 -8.37
N MET A 43 12.01 -0.09 -9.53
CA MET A 43 10.92 -1.03 -9.77
C MET A 43 11.18 -2.35 -9.07
N VAL A 44 10.22 -2.85 -8.31
CA VAL A 44 10.30 -4.11 -7.58
C VAL A 44 9.20 -5.03 -8.06
N ASP A 45 9.59 -6.18 -8.60
CA ASP A 45 8.67 -7.25 -8.96
C ASP A 45 8.24 -7.97 -7.68
N THR A 46 6.94 -7.97 -7.40
CA THR A 46 6.39 -8.50 -6.14
C THR A 46 6.36 -10.03 -6.11
N ALA A 47 6.35 -10.68 -7.27
CA ALA A 47 6.33 -12.15 -7.39
C ALA A 47 7.73 -12.76 -7.22
N THR A 48 8.77 -12.09 -7.71
CA THR A 48 10.17 -12.57 -7.68
C THR A 48 11.03 -11.88 -6.63
N GLN A 49 10.53 -10.81 -6.02
CA GLN A 49 11.23 -9.96 -5.05
C GLN A 49 12.56 -9.42 -5.62
N LYS A 50 12.60 -9.13 -6.92
CA LYS A 50 13.77 -8.56 -7.58
C LYS A 50 13.55 -7.08 -7.83
N ALA A 51 14.53 -6.28 -7.42
CA ALA A 51 14.65 -4.89 -7.82
C ALA A 51 15.28 -4.80 -9.22
N GLY A 52 14.67 -3.99 -10.08
CA GLY A 52 15.20 -3.61 -11.38
C GLY A 52 16.31 -2.55 -11.25
N LYS A 53 16.62 -1.90 -12.38
CA LYS A 53 17.52 -0.75 -12.37
C LYS A 53 16.86 0.44 -11.68
N SER A 54 17.63 1.15 -10.87
CA SER A 54 17.20 2.41 -10.29
C SER A 54 17.19 3.53 -11.34
N ILE A 55 16.20 4.40 -11.25
CA ILE A 55 16.01 5.58 -12.07
C ILE A 55 16.11 6.79 -11.14
N GLU A 56 16.93 7.77 -11.50
CA GLU A 56 16.97 9.05 -10.81
C GLU A 56 15.90 9.97 -11.40
N VAL A 57 15.04 10.52 -10.53
CA VAL A 57 14.05 11.50 -10.93
C VAL A 57 14.72 12.85 -11.09
N THR A 58 14.57 13.44 -12.27
CA THR A 58 15.15 14.75 -12.62
C THR A 58 14.06 15.79 -12.80
N GLY A 59 14.41 17.08 -12.65
CA GLY A 59 13.46 18.19 -12.77
C GLY A 59 12.74 18.58 -11.47
N ILE A 60 13.04 17.88 -10.36
CA ILE A 60 12.61 18.26 -9.01
C ILE A 60 13.84 18.80 -8.27
N GLY A 61 13.77 20.05 -7.81
CA GLY A 61 14.92 20.74 -7.18
C GLY A 61 15.24 20.30 -5.75
N GLY A 62 14.44 19.41 -5.16
CA GLY A 62 14.61 18.95 -3.79
C GLY A 62 14.04 17.54 -3.59
N LYS A 63 13.95 17.15 -2.33
CA LYS A 63 13.47 15.82 -1.92
C LYS A 63 12.01 15.59 -2.34
N ILE A 64 11.76 14.42 -2.91
CA ILE A 64 10.41 13.91 -3.12
C ILE A 64 9.83 13.50 -1.77
N ALA A 65 8.69 14.09 -1.42
CA ALA A 65 7.94 13.83 -0.20
C ALA A 65 7.27 12.44 -0.27
N GLY A 66 6.60 12.15 -1.40
CA GLY A 66 6.00 10.85 -1.70
C GLY A 66 5.59 10.72 -3.17
N ILE A 67 5.15 9.53 -3.57
CA ILE A 67 4.71 9.19 -4.92
C ILE A 67 3.42 8.37 -4.89
N ASP A 68 2.60 8.48 -5.93
CA ASP A 68 1.53 7.52 -6.17
C ASP A 68 1.06 7.55 -7.64
N VAL A 69 0.42 6.48 -8.12
CA VAL A 69 -0.21 6.41 -9.43
C VAL A 69 -1.64 6.92 -9.35
N ARG A 70 -2.00 7.92 -10.18
CA ARG A 70 -3.40 8.37 -10.27
C ARG A 70 -4.22 7.37 -11.10
N PRO A 71 -5.23 6.69 -10.54
CA PRO A 71 -5.96 5.68 -11.30
C PRO A 71 -6.76 6.23 -12.49
N ALA A 72 -7.08 7.53 -12.49
CA ALA A 72 -7.83 8.18 -13.57
C ALA A 72 -7.06 8.29 -14.90
N ASP A 73 -5.73 8.44 -14.85
CA ASP A 73 -4.86 8.63 -16.02
C ASP A 73 -3.69 7.63 -16.11
N GLY A 74 -3.41 6.87 -15.04
CA GLY A 74 -2.37 5.85 -14.98
C GLY A 74 -0.95 6.41 -14.87
N LEU A 75 -0.78 7.71 -14.66
CA LEU A 75 0.54 8.34 -14.54
C LEU A 75 1.06 8.23 -13.11
N LEU A 76 2.37 8.08 -12.95
CA LEU A 76 3.02 8.26 -11.65
C LEU A 76 3.12 9.75 -11.33
N TYR A 77 2.63 10.14 -10.16
CA TYR A 77 2.78 11.46 -9.60
C TYR A 77 3.83 11.47 -8.50
N ALA A 78 4.50 12.60 -8.33
CA ALA A 78 5.42 12.86 -7.24
C ALA A 78 5.07 14.19 -6.57
N LEU A 79 5.11 14.22 -5.25
CA LEU A 79 4.98 15.44 -4.46
C LEU A 79 6.37 15.93 -4.03
N GLY A 80 6.74 17.15 -4.41
CA GLY A 80 7.92 17.82 -3.86
C GLY A 80 7.66 18.32 -2.44
N GLY A 81 8.71 18.41 -1.62
CA GLY A 81 8.59 18.93 -0.24
C GLY A 81 8.09 20.38 -0.14
N ASP A 82 8.08 21.13 -1.25
CA ASP A 82 7.56 22.51 -1.33
C ASP A 82 6.09 22.58 -1.80
N GLY A 83 5.42 21.43 -1.94
CA GLY A 83 4.04 21.33 -2.42
C GLY A 83 3.87 21.29 -3.93
N THR A 84 4.95 21.36 -4.71
CA THR A 84 4.84 21.23 -6.18
C THR A 84 4.54 19.77 -6.53
N ILE A 85 3.52 19.57 -7.37
CA ILE A 85 3.09 18.26 -7.84
C ILE A 85 3.62 18.06 -9.26
N TYR A 86 4.18 16.88 -9.50
CA TYR A 86 4.76 16.50 -10.77
C TYR A 86 4.13 15.21 -11.29
N THR A 87 4.09 15.04 -12.60
CA THR A 87 4.03 13.71 -13.23
C THR A 87 5.44 13.25 -13.56
N VAL A 88 5.73 11.96 -13.43
CA VAL A 88 7.06 11.38 -13.67
C VAL A 88 6.99 10.34 -14.77
N ASP A 89 7.81 10.52 -15.81
CA ASP A 89 8.00 9.50 -16.84
C ASP A 89 8.91 8.38 -16.30
N LEU A 90 8.37 7.17 -16.18
CA LEU A 90 9.09 6.03 -15.59
C LEU A 90 10.23 5.47 -16.47
N ALA A 91 10.27 5.80 -17.76
CA ALA A 91 11.34 5.33 -18.64
C ALA A 91 12.60 6.20 -18.50
N SER A 92 12.42 7.53 -18.40
CA SER A 92 13.50 8.51 -18.36
C SER A 92 13.78 9.11 -16.99
N GLY A 93 12.84 9.00 -16.05
CA GLY A 93 12.88 9.68 -14.75
C GLY A 93 12.58 11.18 -14.83
N LYS A 94 12.17 11.71 -15.98
CA LYS A 94 11.90 13.14 -16.13
C LYS A 94 10.57 13.52 -15.46
N ALA A 95 10.63 14.43 -14.49
CA ALA A 95 9.46 15.04 -13.87
C ALA A 95 8.97 16.26 -14.67
N THR A 96 7.65 16.43 -14.74
CA THR A 96 6.99 17.59 -15.35
C THR A 96 6.01 18.18 -14.34
N ILE A 97 6.09 19.50 -14.10
CA ILE A 97 5.18 20.19 -13.18
C ILE A 97 3.74 20.04 -13.66
N LYS A 98 2.86 19.60 -12.76
CA LYS A 98 1.41 19.51 -12.96
C LYS A 98 0.69 20.71 -12.33
N SER A 99 0.97 20.96 -11.05
CA SER A 99 0.34 22.03 -10.26
C SER A 99 1.15 22.27 -8.98
N LYS A 100 0.67 23.15 -8.10
CA LYS A 100 1.27 23.41 -6.78
C LYS A 100 0.18 23.54 -5.73
N MET A 101 0.36 22.88 -4.60
CA MET A 101 -0.58 22.91 -3.48
C MET A 101 -0.72 24.32 -2.89
N ASP A 102 -1.95 24.76 -2.67
CA ASP A 102 -2.26 26.02 -1.95
C ASP A 102 -1.85 25.97 -0.47
N THR A 103 -1.90 24.78 0.12
CA THR A 103 -1.53 24.54 1.53
C THR A 103 -0.62 23.33 1.58
N VAL A 104 0.52 23.45 2.24
CA VAL A 104 1.54 22.40 2.34
C VAL A 104 1.69 21.91 3.77
N LEU A 105 2.26 20.71 3.93
CA LEU A 105 2.68 20.23 5.24
C LEU A 105 3.77 21.15 5.82
N ALA A 106 3.90 21.14 7.14
CA ALA A 106 5.01 21.82 7.80
C ALA A 106 6.36 21.24 7.32
N ALA A 107 7.38 22.10 7.23
CA ALA A 107 8.70 21.68 6.79
C ALA A 107 9.27 20.59 7.72
N GLY A 108 9.77 19.50 7.12
CA GLY A 108 10.32 18.36 7.86
C GLY A 108 9.28 17.33 8.33
N THR A 109 7.97 17.62 8.19
CA THR A 109 6.93 16.62 8.42
C THR A 109 7.03 15.52 7.37
N MET A 110 7.10 14.26 7.83
CA MET A 110 7.05 13.12 6.92
C MET A 110 5.66 13.01 6.29
N ALA A 111 5.63 12.85 4.97
CA ALA A 111 4.41 12.77 4.20
C ALA A 111 4.08 11.33 3.82
N THR A 112 2.79 11.02 3.81
CA THR A 112 2.18 9.88 3.13
C THR A 112 1.30 10.45 2.03
N VAL A 113 1.39 9.92 0.81
CA VAL A 113 0.60 10.41 -0.33
C VAL A 113 -0.06 9.24 -1.04
N ASP A 114 -1.32 9.38 -1.42
CA ASP A 114 -2.05 8.34 -2.14
C ASP A 114 -3.30 8.92 -2.83
N PHE A 115 -3.68 8.41 -3.99
CA PHE A 115 -4.87 8.83 -4.72
C PHE A 115 -6.09 8.07 -4.23
N ASN A 116 -7.11 8.82 -3.80
CA ASN A 116 -8.44 8.26 -3.69
C ASN A 116 -9.01 7.99 -5.09
N PRO A 117 -9.20 6.72 -5.52
CA PRO A 117 -9.65 6.40 -6.87
C PRO A 117 -11.11 6.76 -7.13
N ALA A 118 -11.94 6.84 -6.09
CA ALA A 118 -13.36 7.16 -6.21
C ALA A 118 -13.60 8.68 -6.29
N ALA A 119 -12.85 9.46 -5.52
CA ALA A 119 -12.95 10.93 -5.49
C ALA A 119 -12.04 11.62 -6.50
N ASP A 120 -11.06 10.88 -7.05
CA ASP A 120 -9.99 11.40 -7.91
C ASP A 120 -9.27 12.59 -7.27
N ARG A 121 -8.77 12.38 -6.04
CA ARG A 121 -8.05 13.38 -5.25
C ARG A 121 -6.84 12.76 -4.62
N LEU A 122 -5.74 13.51 -4.60
CA LEU A 122 -4.54 13.14 -3.87
C LEU A 122 -4.76 13.42 -2.38
N ARG A 123 -4.62 12.41 -1.55
CA ARG A 123 -4.52 12.51 -0.10
C ARG A 123 -3.07 12.78 0.25
N VAL A 124 -2.84 13.74 1.15
CA VAL A 124 -1.51 14.03 1.71
C VAL A 124 -1.65 14.08 3.22
N ILE A 125 -1.05 13.12 3.91
CA ILE A 125 -1.09 12.98 5.36
C ILE A 125 0.29 13.29 5.91
N GLY A 126 0.36 14.15 6.92
CA GLY A 126 1.57 14.39 7.70
C GLY A 126 1.63 13.44 8.91
N ALA A 127 2.83 12.98 9.25
CA ALA A 127 3.06 12.20 10.47
C ALA A 127 2.72 12.96 11.77
N ASP A 128 2.48 14.27 11.70
CA ASP A 128 1.95 15.13 12.78
C ASP A 128 0.41 15.14 12.89
N GLY A 129 -0.25 14.33 12.06
CA GLY A 129 -1.70 14.19 11.97
C GLY A 129 -2.37 15.18 11.02
N THR A 130 -1.62 16.04 10.33
CA THR A 130 -2.18 16.91 9.27
C THR A 130 -2.76 16.04 8.16
N ASN A 131 -3.93 16.41 7.65
CA ASN A 131 -4.69 15.63 6.70
C ASN A 131 -5.21 16.54 5.59
N LEU A 132 -4.67 16.41 4.39
CA LEU A 132 -4.95 17.29 3.26
C LEU A 132 -5.54 16.50 2.11
N ARG A 133 -6.45 17.13 1.38
CA ARG A 133 -7.03 16.60 0.15
C ARG A 133 -6.85 17.59 -0.98
N VAL A 134 -6.17 17.14 -2.02
CA VAL A 134 -5.67 17.99 -3.10
C VAL A 134 -6.33 17.60 -4.42
N ASN A 135 -6.79 18.60 -5.16
CA ASN A 135 -7.05 18.44 -6.58
C ASN A 135 -5.75 18.68 -7.36
N VAL A 136 -5.17 17.62 -7.93
CA VAL A 136 -3.89 17.73 -8.62
C VAL A 136 -3.97 18.52 -9.92
N ASP A 137 -5.15 18.74 -10.48
CA ASP A 137 -5.31 19.49 -11.74
C ASP A 137 -5.15 21.00 -11.55
N ASP A 138 -5.47 21.54 -10.39
CA ASP A 138 -5.37 22.98 -10.10
C ASP A 138 -4.64 23.33 -8.79
N GLY A 139 -4.20 22.34 -8.02
CA GLY A 139 -3.46 22.53 -6.77
C GLY A 139 -4.33 22.90 -5.56
N LYS A 140 -5.64 23.05 -5.75
CA LYS A 140 -6.54 23.42 -4.65
C LYS A 140 -6.50 22.37 -3.56
N THR A 141 -6.16 22.83 -2.36
CA THR A 141 -5.94 21.98 -1.20
C THR A 141 -6.97 22.28 -0.12
N MET A 142 -7.67 21.23 0.33
CA MET A 142 -8.56 21.30 1.49
C MET A 142 -7.85 20.71 2.70
N VAL A 143 -7.93 21.42 3.83
CA VAL A 143 -7.51 20.89 5.12
C VAL A 143 -8.69 20.14 5.73
N ASP A 144 -8.56 18.82 5.80
CA ASP A 144 -9.56 17.93 6.40
C ASP A 144 -9.33 17.83 7.94
N GLY A 145 -10.15 17.05 8.63
CA GLY A 145 -10.03 16.82 10.07
C GLY A 145 -8.66 16.24 10.45
N LYS A 146 -8.06 16.80 11.51
CA LYS A 146 -6.79 16.30 12.07
C LYS A 146 -6.96 14.85 12.52
N LEU A 147 -5.95 14.02 12.24
CA LEU A 147 -5.99 12.61 12.58
C LEU A 147 -6.16 12.39 14.09
N LYS A 148 -7.08 11.49 14.44
CA LYS A 148 -7.39 11.09 15.81
C LYS A 148 -7.96 9.68 15.82
N PHE A 149 -7.66 8.92 16.86
CA PHE A 149 -8.34 7.65 17.10
C PHE A 149 -9.81 7.88 17.43
N ALA A 150 -10.67 6.98 16.96
CA ALA A 150 -12.10 7.02 17.24
C ALA A 150 -12.39 6.95 18.74
N GLU A 151 -13.53 7.49 19.17
CA GLU A 151 -13.93 7.49 20.59
C GLU A 151 -14.15 6.08 21.17
N THR A 152 -14.40 5.10 20.31
CA THR A 152 -14.58 3.70 20.67
C THR A 152 -13.32 2.86 20.46
N ASP A 153 -12.24 3.46 19.95
CA ASP A 153 -10.99 2.76 19.67
C ASP A 153 -10.17 2.55 20.96
N MET A 154 -9.41 1.45 21.01
CA MET A 154 -8.54 1.15 22.15
C MET A 154 -7.41 2.16 22.34
N HIS A 155 -7.02 2.87 21.27
CA HIS A 155 -5.99 3.92 21.26
C HIS A 155 -6.56 5.33 21.42
N LYS A 156 -7.84 5.47 21.83
CA LYS A 156 -8.46 6.76 22.11
C LYS A 156 -7.55 7.65 22.97
N GLY A 157 -7.37 8.89 22.53
CA GLY A 157 -6.58 9.91 23.24
C GLY A 157 -5.07 9.85 22.95
N GLU A 158 -4.58 8.80 22.28
CA GLU A 158 -3.22 8.79 21.77
C GLU A 158 -3.10 9.70 20.53
N VAL A 159 -1.92 10.31 20.37
CA VAL A 159 -1.58 11.03 19.14
C VAL A 159 -1.11 10.02 18.10
N PRO A 160 -1.83 9.87 16.97
CA PRO A 160 -1.43 8.97 15.88
C PRO A 160 -0.18 9.50 15.17
N MET A 161 0.58 8.59 14.57
CA MET A 161 1.74 8.88 13.73
C MET A 161 1.67 8.01 12.48
N VAL A 162 0.88 8.46 11.50
CA VAL A 162 0.79 7.81 10.18
C VAL A 162 2.10 7.99 9.43
N VAL A 163 2.64 6.89 8.92
CA VAL A 163 3.94 6.84 8.25
C VAL A 163 3.88 6.26 6.83
N ALA A 164 2.79 5.60 6.49
CA ALA A 164 2.45 5.16 5.13
C ALA A 164 0.93 4.92 5.08
N GLY A 165 0.34 4.84 3.90
CA GLY A 165 -1.10 4.65 3.76
C GLY A 165 -1.49 4.55 2.29
N ALA A 166 -2.59 3.88 2.02
CA ALA A 166 -3.05 3.58 0.67
C ALA A 166 -4.56 3.35 0.59
N TYR A 167 -5.14 3.74 -0.53
CA TYR A 167 -6.53 3.45 -0.87
C TYR A 167 -6.66 2.07 -1.55
N SER A 168 -7.75 1.36 -1.25
CA SER A 168 -8.13 0.15 -1.97
C SER A 168 -8.88 0.45 -3.27
N ASN A 169 -9.01 -0.55 -4.14
CA ASN A 169 -9.71 -0.46 -5.42
C ASN A 169 -9.16 0.66 -6.32
N SER A 170 -7.83 0.77 -6.39
CA SER A 170 -7.08 1.76 -7.17
C SER A 170 -7.18 1.51 -8.68
N VAL A 171 -8.41 1.54 -9.18
CA VAL A 171 -8.79 1.32 -10.57
C VAL A 171 -9.71 2.44 -11.05
N LYS A 172 -9.54 2.82 -12.32
CA LYS A 172 -10.30 3.91 -12.94
C LYS A 172 -11.81 3.70 -12.83
N GLY A 173 -12.51 4.69 -12.30
CA GLY A 173 -13.97 4.71 -12.27
C GLY A 173 -14.62 3.89 -11.16
N THR A 174 -13.84 3.36 -10.20
CA THR A 174 -14.38 2.71 -9.01
C THR A 174 -15.39 3.62 -8.28
N LYS A 175 -16.36 3.00 -7.61
CA LYS A 175 -17.35 3.71 -6.78
C LYS A 175 -17.08 3.59 -5.29
N GLU A 176 -16.25 2.62 -4.91
CA GLU A 176 -15.96 2.30 -3.52
C GLU A 176 -14.46 2.15 -3.33
N THR A 177 -13.98 2.67 -2.21
CA THR A 177 -12.58 2.59 -1.79
C THR A 177 -12.53 2.73 -0.27
N ALA A 178 -11.48 2.20 0.35
CA ALA A 178 -11.18 2.37 1.77
C ALA A 178 -9.74 2.84 1.92
N LEU A 179 -9.51 3.80 2.82
CA LEU A 179 -8.17 4.26 3.20
C LEU A 179 -7.65 3.40 4.36
N TYR A 180 -6.45 2.87 4.19
CA TYR A 180 -5.70 2.16 5.20
C TYR A 180 -4.40 2.89 5.50
N ASP A 181 -4.05 3.00 6.78
CA ASP A 181 -2.82 3.66 7.20
C ASP A 181 -1.94 2.71 8.01
N ILE A 182 -0.64 2.94 7.95
CA ILE A 182 0.34 2.38 8.87
C ILE A 182 0.68 3.43 9.91
N ASP A 183 0.40 3.13 11.17
CA ASP A 183 0.86 3.95 12.28
C ASP A 183 2.18 3.41 12.84
N GLY A 184 3.22 4.23 12.75
CA GLY A 184 4.58 3.86 13.13
C GLY A 184 4.80 3.83 14.64
N LYS A 185 3.92 4.44 15.44
CA LYS A 185 4.05 4.48 16.90
C LYS A 185 3.46 3.23 17.53
N ILE A 186 2.28 2.82 17.06
CA ILE A 186 1.64 1.59 17.53
C ILE A 186 2.10 0.37 16.71
N GLY A 187 2.70 0.54 15.53
CA GLY A 187 3.11 -0.56 14.67
C GLY A 187 1.92 -1.37 14.13
N GLY A 188 0.87 -0.68 13.71
CA GLY A 188 -0.41 -1.29 13.36
C GLY A 188 -0.99 -0.76 12.06
N LEU A 189 -1.83 -1.59 11.44
CA LEU A 189 -2.71 -1.20 10.35
C LEU A 189 -3.95 -0.52 10.95
N LEU A 190 -4.30 0.62 10.38
CA LEU A 190 -5.49 1.40 10.71
C LEU A 190 -6.42 1.47 9.50
N LYS A 191 -7.70 1.70 9.76
CA LYS A 191 -8.66 2.18 8.76
C LYS A 191 -9.03 3.62 9.07
N GLN A 192 -8.93 4.51 8.09
CA GLN A 192 -9.39 5.90 8.24
C GLN A 192 -10.81 6.04 7.69
N ALA A 193 -11.79 6.18 8.58
CA ALA A 193 -13.20 6.22 8.21
C ALA A 193 -14.02 7.07 9.19
N PRO A 194 -14.61 8.20 8.76
CA PRO A 194 -14.47 8.82 7.44
C PRO A 194 -13.07 9.45 7.22
N PRO A 195 -12.49 9.36 5.99
CA PRO A 195 -11.19 9.98 5.71
C PRO A 195 -11.13 11.48 5.96
N ASN A 196 -12.19 12.22 5.63
CA ASN A 196 -12.20 13.68 5.74
C ASN A 196 -12.36 14.16 7.20
N ASP A 197 -12.80 13.29 8.10
CA ASP A 197 -12.93 13.59 9.52
C ASP A 197 -11.64 13.24 10.30
N GLY A 198 -10.69 12.57 9.63
CA GLY A 198 -9.43 12.12 10.22
C GLY A 198 -9.60 11.02 11.27
N VAL A 199 -10.71 10.29 11.25
CA VAL A 199 -11.02 9.29 12.27
C VAL A 199 -10.34 7.96 11.94
N LEU A 200 -9.49 7.51 12.85
CA LEU A 200 -8.72 6.27 12.74
C LEU A 200 -9.31 5.18 13.64
N GLY A 201 -9.47 3.99 13.08
CA GLY A 201 -9.76 2.76 13.83
C GLY A 201 -8.66 1.73 13.63
N ALA A 202 -8.13 1.18 14.73
CA ALA A 202 -7.11 0.14 14.69
C ALA A 202 -7.70 -1.19 14.21
N ILE A 203 -7.06 -1.78 13.19
CA ILE A 203 -7.42 -3.11 12.69
C ILE A 203 -6.62 -4.17 13.44
N GLY A 204 -5.30 -3.98 13.54
CA GLY A 204 -4.43 -4.92 14.23
C GLY A 204 -2.95 -4.60 14.05
N LYS A 205 -2.11 -5.30 14.80
CA LYS A 205 -0.65 -5.14 14.73
C LYS A 205 -0.10 -5.77 13.46
N LEU A 206 0.89 -5.11 12.87
CA LEU A 206 1.64 -5.65 11.73
C LEU A 206 2.39 -6.94 12.11
N GLY A 207 2.84 -7.05 13.36
CA GLY A 207 3.73 -8.13 13.81
C GLY A 207 5.19 -7.91 13.45
N VAL A 208 5.51 -6.76 12.84
CA VAL A 208 6.86 -6.27 12.54
C VAL A 208 7.01 -4.82 13.02
N THR A 209 8.23 -4.40 13.32
CA THR A 209 8.56 -3.05 13.83
C THR A 209 9.67 -2.41 12.99
N PRO A 210 9.42 -2.12 11.71
CA PRO A 210 10.46 -1.64 10.81
C PRO A 210 10.88 -0.21 11.12
N LYS A 211 12.13 0.13 10.77
CA LYS A 211 12.61 1.52 10.79
C LYS A 211 12.25 2.26 9.51
N ALA A 212 12.28 1.56 8.39
CA ALA A 212 11.90 2.06 7.07
C ALA A 212 10.68 1.30 6.57
N VAL A 213 9.66 2.04 6.18
CA VAL A 213 8.37 1.51 5.76
C VAL A 213 7.93 2.15 4.45
N ALA A 214 7.40 1.33 3.56
CA ALA A 214 6.61 1.75 2.42
C ALA A 214 5.44 0.78 2.29
N PHE A 215 4.25 1.30 2.01
CA PHE A 215 3.02 0.51 1.95
C PHE A 215 2.17 1.00 0.80
N ASP A 216 1.64 0.07 0.02
CA ASP A 216 0.61 0.37 -0.97
C ASP A 216 -0.32 -0.83 -1.19
N ILE A 217 -1.51 -0.60 -1.78
CA ILE A 217 -2.50 -1.61 -2.10
C ILE A 217 -2.61 -1.77 -3.62
N GLU A 218 -2.15 -2.92 -4.10
CA GLU A 218 -2.38 -3.32 -5.49
C GLU A 218 -3.80 -3.87 -5.65
N THR A 219 -4.52 -3.36 -6.65
CA THR A 219 -5.80 -3.94 -7.09
C THR A 219 -5.57 -4.86 -8.29
N GLY A 220 -5.82 -6.16 -8.12
CA GLY A 220 -5.72 -7.16 -9.17
C GLY A 220 -6.81 -7.02 -10.23
N SER A 221 -6.60 -7.62 -11.40
CA SER A 221 -7.58 -7.63 -12.50
C SER A 221 -8.90 -8.32 -12.14
N ASP A 222 -8.90 -9.18 -11.12
CA ASP A 222 -10.07 -9.85 -10.56
C ASP A 222 -10.80 -9.00 -9.49
N GLY A 223 -10.32 -7.78 -9.23
CA GLY A 223 -10.84 -6.87 -8.21
C GLY A 223 -10.34 -7.18 -6.79
N SER A 224 -9.45 -8.16 -6.60
CA SER A 224 -8.83 -8.42 -5.31
C SER A 224 -7.87 -7.28 -4.92
N ASN A 225 -7.72 -7.02 -3.62
CA ASN A 225 -6.76 -6.05 -3.09
C ASN A 225 -5.65 -6.77 -2.34
N THR A 226 -4.40 -6.50 -2.70
CA THR A 226 -3.22 -7.01 -1.99
C THR A 226 -2.45 -5.85 -1.37
N GLY A 227 -2.41 -5.81 -0.04
CA GLY A 227 -1.56 -4.85 0.68
C GLY A 227 -0.10 -5.29 0.65
N TRP A 228 0.77 -4.47 0.06
CA TRP A 228 2.20 -4.70 -0.03
C TRP A 228 2.93 -3.81 0.96
N LEU A 229 3.73 -4.41 1.84
CA LEU A 229 4.54 -3.69 2.82
C LEU A 229 6.02 -4.01 2.61
N LEU A 230 6.82 -3.00 2.26
CA LEU A 230 8.27 -3.08 2.36
C LEU A 230 8.68 -2.59 3.76
N ALA A 231 9.15 -3.53 4.57
CA ALA A 231 9.62 -3.29 5.93
C ALA A 231 11.12 -3.63 6.00
N ASP A 232 11.97 -2.60 6.13
CA ASP A 232 13.43 -2.72 6.15
C ASP A 232 14.00 -3.58 4.99
N GLY A 233 13.43 -3.42 3.79
CA GLY A 233 13.84 -4.15 2.57
C GLY A 233 13.26 -5.56 2.42
N ALA A 234 12.45 -6.02 3.36
CA ALA A 234 11.66 -7.25 3.23
C ALA A 234 10.24 -6.95 2.76
N LEU A 235 9.78 -7.66 1.73
CA LEU A 235 8.44 -7.56 1.19
C LEU A 235 7.49 -8.47 1.97
N HIS A 236 6.34 -7.93 2.36
CA HIS A 236 5.28 -8.62 3.07
C HIS A 236 3.94 -8.42 2.37
N LYS A 237 3.03 -9.38 2.52
CA LYS A 237 1.60 -9.18 2.33
C LYS A 237 0.97 -8.77 3.65
N VAL A 238 0.22 -7.68 3.64
CA VAL A 238 -0.60 -7.23 4.76
C VAL A 238 -2.03 -7.74 4.54
N ASP A 239 -2.54 -8.47 5.51
CA ASP A 239 -3.95 -8.83 5.57
C ASP A 239 -4.76 -7.60 6.03
N LEU A 240 -5.57 -7.03 5.14
CA LEU A 240 -6.30 -5.79 5.40
C LEU A 240 -7.46 -5.95 6.42
N ALA A 241 -7.81 -7.18 6.80
CA ALA A 241 -8.87 -7.46 7.77
C ALA A 241 -8.33 -7.64 9.20
N SER A 242 -7.10 -8.15 9.34
CA SER A 242 -6.45 -8.44 10.62
C SER A 242 -5.24 -7.56 10.92
N GLY A 243 -4.73 -6.84 9.92
CA GLY A 243 -3.51 -6.03 10.01
C GLY A 243 -2.21 -6.84 9.99
N LYS A 244 -2.25 -8.17 9.96
CA LYS A 244 -1.04 -9.00 10.06
C LYS A 244 -0.20 -8.91 8.78
N ALA A 245 1.08 -8.53 8.92
CA ALA A 245 2.07 -8.63 7.85
C ALA A 245 2.69 -10.03 7.81
N THR A 246 2.72 -10.64 6.64
CA THR A 246 3.35 -11.95 6.39
C THR A 246 4.47 -11.79 5.39
N MET A 247 5.71 -12.09 5.80
CA MET A 247 6.90 -11.94 4.96
C MET A 247 6.85 -12.91 3.78
N ILE A 248 7.19 -12.40 2.60
CA ILE A 248 7.34 -13.19 1.37
C ILE A 248 8.82 -13.41 1.10
N GLY A 249 9.64 -12.38 1.27
CA GLY A 249 11.08 -12.46 1.01
C GLY A 249 11.78 -11.12 1.13
N LYS A 250 13.11 -11.14 1.13
CA LYS A 250 13.91 -9.91 0.99
C LYS A 250 13.94 -9.47 -0.47
N VAL A 251 13.82 -8.17 -0.71
CA VAL A 251 13.96 -7.61 -2.05
C VAL A 251 15.43 -7.58 -2.43
N ASN A 252 15.79 -8.37 -3.45
CA ASN A 252 17.16 -8.46 -3.94
C ASN A 252 17.47 -7.29 -4.88
N GLY A 253 18.52 -6.53 -4.58
CA GLY A 253 19.01 -5.43 -5.42
C GLY A 253 18.53 -4.04 -5.02
N LEU A 254 17.69 -3.92 -3.98
CA LEU A 254 17.33 -2.60 -3.43
C LEU A 254 18.54 -2.00 -2.69
N LYS A 255 18.99 -0.82 -3.13
CA LYS A 255 20.24 -0.21 -2.65
C LYS A 255 20.08 0.71 -1.44
N SER A 256 18.86 1.13 -1.15
CA SER A 256 18.57 2.11 -0.11
C SER A 256 17.23 1.81 0.53
N PRO A 257 17.03 2.19 1.81
CA PRO A 257 15.74 1.98 2.47
C PRO A 257 14.59 2.63 1.69
N ALA A 258 13.51 1.87 1.54
CA ALA A 258 12.27 2.38 0.98
C ALA A 258 11.68 3.44 1.91
N ARG A 259 11.14 4.50 1.33
CA ARG A 259 10.42 5.56 2.04
C ARG A 259 8.97 5.67 1.61
N ASP A 260 8.66 5.22 0.40
CA ASP A 260 7.34 5.21 -0.18
C ASP A 260 7.28 4.17 -1.31
N ALA A 261 6.08 3.74 -1.68
CA ALA A 261 5.87 2.81 -2.78
C ALA A 261 4.54 3.08 -3.48
N ALA A 262 4.50 2.85 -4.79
CA ALA A 262 3.28 2.92 -5.59
C ALA A 262 3.17 1.68 -6.47
N ALA A 263 2.02 1.02 -6.46
CA ALA A 263 1.66 -0.12 -7.27
C ALA A 263 1.38 0.39 -8.68
N LEU A 264 2.15 -0.15 -9.63
CA LEU A 264 1.97 0.20 -11.02
C LEU A 264 0.81 -0.60 -11.61
N PRO A 265 0.02 0.00 -12.52
CA PRO A 265 -0.97 -0.74 -13.28
C PRO A 265 -0.32 -1.93 -14.00
N ALA A 266 -1.02 -3.06 -14.05
CA ALA A 266 -0.59 -4.18 -14.87
C ALA A 266 -0.40 -3.70 -16.33
N MET A 267 0.78 -3.99 -16.90
CA MET A 267 1.10 -3.68 -18.30
C MET A 267 0.41 -4.64 -19.27
#